data_AF-W6K1D6-F1
#
_entry.id   AF-W6K1D6-F1
#
_cell.length_a   1.000
_cell.length_b   1.000
_cell.length_c   1.000
_cell.angle_alpha   90.00
_cell.angle_beta   90.00
_cell.angle_gamma   90.00
#
_symmetry.space_group_name_H-M   'P 1'
#
loop_
_entity.id
_entity.type
_entity.pdbx_description
1 polymer ?
#
loop_
_entity_poly.entity_id
_entity_poly.type
_entity_poly.pdbx_seq_one_letter_code
_entity_poly.pdbx_strand_id
1 'polypeptide(L)'
;MNQTLHAGWYLVATEDELTADITPLDVGGRRLMVTRTASDDGDAIFTLADATCPHRGAHLGYGGVLDRDCVVCPFHGRRIVVGEHPTRPFVSTHPTLQVGPLVFARFATDPVGDCDFSVDFAGLVADREIRVAVHAVVDMPVEFVVENAFDSDHFSAVHQVPGLGPMTTTALPSGALRISGDFRTMADPWYDMRYAAALNDFVSDYRGTPTRSSGFEATAYSPTIVSTAFGEGPRPPLIVTMATPTSEGVHIRVAIVGGAHDPLDSIAVGAKIAIAQDIAVWKHIDPDAPWQLDDLDAGVIAFRRFVADFPPAASPAPAPSGASA
;
A
#
# COMPACT_ATOMS: atom_id res chain seq x y z
N MET A 1 -5.12 -1.09 -16.96
CA MET A 1 -5.22 -2.58 -17.07
C MET A 1 -6.16 -3.09 -15.97
N ASN A 2 -7.07 -4.03 -16.25
CA ASN A 2 -7.96 -4.58 -15.21
C ASN A 2 -7.22 -5.68 -14.43
N GLN A 3 -6.59 -5.31 -13.32
CA GLN A 3 -5.80 -6.25 -12.51
C GLN A 3 -6.70 -7.04 -11.56
N THR A 4 -6.53 -8.35 -11.51
CA THR A 4 -7.21 -9.21 -10.53
C THR A 4 -6.75 -8.81 -9.13
N LEU A 5 -7.70 -8.46 -8.26
CA LEU A 5 -7.39 -8.19 -6.87
C LEU A 5 -7.10 -9.48 -6.12
N HIS A 6 -6.14 -9.41 -5.22
CA HIS A 6 -5.82 -10.42 -4.22
C HIS A 6 -6.63 -10.21 -2.93
N ALA A 7 -6.92 -11.29 -2.23
CA ALA A 7 -7.55 -11.32 -0.91
C ALA A 7 -6.56 -10.88 0.17
N GLY A 8 -6.35 -9.56 0.30
CA GLY A 8 -5.38 -8.98 1.23
C GLY A 8 -5.68 -7.52 1.54
N TRP A 9 -4.74 -6.86 2.21
CA TRP A 9 -4.82 -5.46 2.60
C TRP A 9 -4.37 -4.51 1.50
N TYR A 10 -5.04 -3.37 1.36
CA TYR A 10 -4.72 -2.29 0.42
C TYR A 10 -4.84 -0.96 1.13
N LEU A 11 -3.97 -0.01 0.81
CA LEU A 11 -4.23 1.39 1.13
C LEU A 11 -5.26 1.93 0.12
N VAL A 12 -6.44 2.30 0.59
CA VAL A 12 -7.52 2.74 -0.31
C VAL A 12 -7.60 4.25 -0.46
N ALA A 13 -7.20 4.99 0.58
CA ALA A 13 -7.15 6.44 0.58
C ALA A 13 -6.30 6.97 1.74
N THR A 14 -5.97 8.25 1.69
CA THR A 14 -5.56 9.04 2.84
C THR A 14 -6.75 9.82 3.41
N GLU A 15 -6.70 10.17 4.70
CA GLU A 15 -7.81 10.84 5.39
C GLU A 15 -8.23 12.16 4.73
N ASP A 16 -7.28 12.92 4.18
CA ASP A 16 -7.52 14.18 3.48
C ASP A 16 -8.21 14.00 2.11
N GLU A 17 -8.17 12.79 1.53
CA GLU A 17 -8.96 12.44 0.35
C GLU A 17 -10.43 12.15 0.71
N LEU A 18 -10.75 11.94 2.00
CA LEU A 18 -12.05 11.46 2.48
C LEU A 18 -12.82 12.55 3.23
N THR A 19 -12.95 13.73 2.64
CA THR A 19 -13.57 14.90 3.32
C THR A 19 -15.10 14.94 3.25
N ALA A 20 -15.72 14.21 2.31
CA ALA A 20 -17.17 14.13 2.16
C ALA A 20 -17.77 12.97 2.96
N ASP A 21 -19.06 13.07 3.28
CA ASP A 21 -19.81 11.97 3.94
C ASP A 21 -19.76 10.67 3.13
N ILE A 22 -19.72 10.78 1.80
CA ILE A 22 -19.51 9.65 0.88
C ILE A 22 -18.47 10.05 -0.16
N THR A 23 -17.41 9.27 -0.26
CA THR A 23 -16.37 9.42 -1.27
C THR A 23 -16.36 8.18 -2.18
N PRO A 24 -16.62 8.29 -3.49
CA PRO A 24 -16.52 7.16 -4.41
C PRO A 24 -15.06 6.77 -4.60
N LEU A 25 -14.78 5.46 -4.63
CA LEU A 25 -13.45 4.91 -4.89
C LEU A 25 -13.52 3.79 -5.93
N ASP A 26 -12.38 3.55 -6.57
CA ASP A 26 -12.16 2.40 -7.44
C ASP A 26 -10.88 1.67 -7.01
N VAL A 27 -10.97 0.35 -6.87
CA VAL A 27 -9.80 -0.51 -6.63
C VAL A 27 -9.95 -1.74 -7.53
N GLY A 28 -9.01 -1.94 -8.46
CA GLY A 28 -9.04 -3.04 -9.43
C GLY A 28 -10.33 -3.13 -10.24
N GLY A 29 -10.96 -2.00 -10.57
CA GLY A 29 -12.24 -1.96 -11.28
C GLY A 29 -13.48 -2.19 -10.40
N ARG A 30 -13.31 -2.40 -9.08
CA ARG A 30 -14.43 -2.51 -8.14
C ARG A 30 -15.02 -1.14 -7.85
N ARG A 31 -16.34 -1.02 -8.05
CA ARG A 31 -17.14 0.16 -7.69
C ARG A 31 -17.32 0.21 -6.17
N LEU A 32 -16.57 1.08 -5.51
CA LEU A 32 -16.52 1.19 -4.06
C LEU A 32 -16.91 2.60 -3.61
N MET A 33 -17.20 2.74 -2.33
CA MET A 33 -17.35 4.02 -1.66
C MET A 33 -16.82 3.92 -0.24
N VAL A 34 -16.27 5.01 0.26
CA VAL A 34 -16.02 5.20 1.69
C VAL A 34 -17.12 6.09 2.24
N THR A 35 -17.79 5.62 3.28
CA THR A 35 -18.65 6.48 4.11
C THR A 35 -17.84 7.01 5.28
N ARG A 36 -18.01 8.30 5.57
CA ARG A 36 -17.43 8.98 6.72
C ARG A 36 -18.53 9.25 7.75
N THR A 37 -18.39 8.68 8.93
CA THR A 37 -19.24 8.96 10.10
C THR A 37 -18.37 9.50 11.25
N ALA A 38 -18.98 9.78 12.40
CA ALA A 38 -18.26 10.20 13.59
C ALA A 38 -18.50 9.21 14.73
N SER A 39 -17.47 8.93 15.53
CA SER A 39 -17.58 8.24 16.80
C SER A 39 -18.30 9.11 17.85
N ASP A 40 -18.62 8.53 19.00
CA ASP A 40 -19.21 9.27 20.12
C ASP A 40 -18.27 10.38 20.64
N ASP A 41 -16.96 10.19 20.50
CA ASP A 41 -15.92 11.16 20.87
C ASP A 41 -15.63 12.20 19.76
N GLY A 42 -16.29 12.07 18.61
CA GLY A 42 -16.18 12.99 17.47
C GLY A 42 -15.10 12.64 16.45
N ASP A 43 -14.36 11.55 16.65
CA ASP A 43 -13.35 11.07 15.70
C ASP A 43 -14.01 10.54 14.43
N ALA A 44 -13.38 10.78 13.28
CA ALA A 44 -13.87 10.26 12.01
C ALA A 44 -13.81 8.73 11.99
N ILE A 45 -14.88 8.09 11.53
CA ILE A 45 -14.92 6.66 11.25
C ILE A 45 -15.11 6.48 9.74
N PHE A 46 -14.16 5.80 9.11
CA PHE A 46 -14.23 5.45 7.71
C PHE A 46 -14.69 4.00 7.55
N THR A 47 -15.62 3.76 6.63
CA THR A 47 -16.08 2.42 6.28
C THR A 47 -16.05 2.26 4.77
N LEU A 48 -15.22 1.35 4.28
CA LEU A 48 -15.25 0.96 2.87
C LEU A 48 -16.41 0.00 2.61
N ALA A 49 -17.21 0.30 1.59
CA ALA A 49 -18.32 -0.53 1.15
C ALA A 49 -18.38 -0.66 -0.37
N ASP A 50 -19.03 -1.73 -0.85
CA ASP A 50 -19.43 -1.82 -2.24
C ASP A 50 -20.41 -0.68 -2.58
N ALA A 51 -20.27 -0.07 -3.76
CA ALA A 51 -21.09 1.07 -4.14
C ALA A 51 -22.16 0.75 -5.19
N THR A 52 -22.30 -0.50 -5.63
CA THR A 52 -23.34 -0.86 -6.60
C THR A 52 -24.68 -1.07 -5.89
N CYS A 53 -25.64 -0.18 -6.12
CA CYS A 53 -26.97 -0.28 -5.55
C CYS A 53 -27.65 -1.58 -5.98
N PRO A 54 -28.10 -2.45 -5.03
CA PRO A 54 -28.67 -3.75 -5.35
C PRO A 54 -30.04 -3.68 -6.05
N HIS A 55 -30.68 -2.50 -6.07
CA HIS A 55 -31.96 -2.32 -6.75
C HIS A 55 -31.80 -2.38 -8.28
N ARG A 56 -30.98 -1.48 -8.85
CA ARG A 56 -30.81 -1.31 -10.30
C ARG A 56 -29.41 -0.83 -10.71
N GLY A 57 -28.39 -1.08 -9.89
CA GLY A 57 -26.98 -0.90 -10.25
C GLY A 57 -26.43 0.54 -10.25
N ALA A 58 -27.21 1.53 -9.77
CA ALA A 58 -26.72 2.89 -9.60
C ALA A 58 -25.49 2.92 -8.65
N HIS A 59 -24.51 3.78 -8.94
CA HIS A 59 -23.38 3.97 -8.03
C HIS A 59 -23.81 4.81 -6.83
N LEU A 60 -23.79 4.25 -5.63
CA LEU A 60 -24.20 4.92 -4.40
C LEU A 60 -23.25 6.06 -4.04
N GLY A 61 -21.95 5.93 -4.34
CA GLY A 61 -20.95 6.97 -4.14
C GLY A 61 -21.10 8.23 -5.00
N TYR A 62 -21.92 8.24 -6.06
CA TYR A 62 -22.13 9.41 -6.91
C TYR A 62 -23.53 9.98 -6.74
N GLY A 63 -23.63 11.06 -5.96
CA GLY A 63 -24.90 11.75 -5.68
C GLY A 63 -25.79 11.04 -4.65
N GLY A 64 -25.36 9.91 -4.09
CA GLY A 64 -26.01 9.34 -2.92
C GLY A 64 -25.88 10.25 -1.69
N VAL A 65 -26.81 10.12 -0.76
CA VAL A 65 -26.82 10.90 0.48
C VAL A 65 -26.69 9.94 1.65
N LEU A 66 -25.70 10.15 2.52
CA LEU A 66 -25.54 9.38 3.73
C LEU A 66 -26.62 9.78 4.73
N ASP A 67 -27.35 8.81 5.23
CA ASP A 67 -28.33 8.99 6.31
C ASP A 67 -28.18 7.86 7.31
N ARG A 68 -27.43 8.14 8.38
CA ARG A 68 -27.04 7.21 9.44
C ARG A 68 -26.30 6.00 8.87
N ASP A 69 -26.89 4.81 8.99
CA ASP A 69 -26.38 3.51 8.56
C ASP A 69 -26.71 3.20 7.08
N CYS A 70 -27.25 4.17 6.34
CA CYS A 70 -27.75 3.96 4.99
C CYS A 70 -27.24 5.01 4.01
N VAL A 71 -27.16 4.62 2.74
CA VAL A 71 -27.10 5.57 1.63
C VAL A 71 -28.45 5.63 0.92
N VAL A 72 -29.00 6.83 0.81
CA VAL A 72 -30.16 7.10 -0.04
C VAL A 72 -29.69 7.10 -1.50
N CYS A 73 -30.12 6.08 -2.24
CA CYS A 73 -29.72 5.87 -3.62
C CYS A 73 -30.15 7.07 -4.51
N PRO A 74 -29.22 7.63 -5.31
CA PRO A 74 -29.48 8.82 -6.13
C PRO A 74 -30.52 8.59 -7.23
N PHE A 75 -30.79 7.32 -7.58
CA PHE A 75 -31.66 7.01 -8.71
C PHE A 75 -33.14 6.98 -8.31
N HIS A 76 -33.52 6.23 -7.27
CA HIS A 76 -34.92 6.05 -6.89
C HIS A 76 -35.20 6.35 -5.40
N GLY A 77 -34.25 6.97 -4.70
CA GLY A 77 -34.41 7.34 -3.28
C GLY A 77 -34.50 6.17 -2.30
N ARG A 78 -34.19 4.94 -2.73
CA ARG A 78 -34.20 3.77 -1.84
C ARG A 78 -33.06 3.88 -0.82
N ARG A 79 -33.38 3.63 0.45
CA ARG A 79 -32.38 3.51 1.53
C ARG A 79 -31.69 2.16 1.42
N ILE A 80 -30.39 2.16 1.17
CA ILE A 80 -29.56 0.97 1.12
C ILE A 80 -28.69 0.95 2.36
N VAL A 81 -28.77 -0.12 3.16
CA VAL A 81 -27.94 -0.27 4.37
C VAL A 81 -26.48 -0.46 3.96
N VAL A 82 -25.56 0.20 4.67
CA VAL A 82 -24.13 0.01 4.54
C VAL A 82 -23.71 -1.04 5.56
N GLY A 83 -23.44 -2.26 5.10
CA GLY A 83 -23.25 -3.44 5.94
C GLY A 83 -24.43 -4.40 5.86
N GLU A 84 -24.19 -5.66 6.21
CA GLU A 84 -25.20 -6.73 6.09
C GLU A 84 -26.48 -6.43 6.88
N HIS A 85 -27.63 -6.75 6.28
CA HIS A 85 -28.92 -6.59 6.93
C HIS A 85 -29.88 -7.73 6.54
N PRO A 86 -30.64 -8.32 7.49
CA PRO A 86 -31.44 -9.52 7.22
C PRO A 86 -32.59 -9.31 6.22
N THR A 87 -33.22 -8.13 6.22
CA THR A 87 -34.46 -7.88 5.47
C THR A 87 -34.45 -6.66 4.55
N ARG A 88 -33.43 -5.78 4.66
CA ARG A 88 -33.37 -4.52 3.92
C ARG A 88 -32.32 -4.65 2.83
N PRO A 89 -32.49 -3.98 1.68
CA PRO A 89 -31.43 -3.91 0.68
C PRO A 89 -30.15 -3.33 1.30
N PHE A 90 -29.02 -4.00 1.07
CA PHE A 90 -27.74 -3.60 1.61
C PHE A 90 -26.60 -3.74 0.60
N VAL A 91 -25.45 -3.16 0.94
CA VAL A 91 -24.16 -3.39 0.29
C VAL A 91 -23.15 -3.87 1.32
N SER A 92 -22.26 -4.79 0.91
CA SER A 92 -21.25 -5.33 1.81
C SER A 92 -20.20 -4.29 2.17
N THR A 93 -19.72 -4.36 3.41
CA THR A 93 -18.59 -3.59 3.92
C THR A 93 -17.34 -4.46 3.94
N HIS A 94 -16.18 -3.81 3.85
CA HIS A 94 -14.87 -4.47 3.92
C HIS A 94 -14.19 -4.11 5.25
N PRO A 95 -13.45 -5.03 5.90
CA PRO A 95 -12.64 -4.68 7.05
C PRO A 95 -11.80 -3.44 6.74
N THR A 96 -11.96 -2.39 7.54
CA THR A 96 -11.35 -1.08 7.32
C THR A 96 -10.51 -0.74 8.54
N LEU A 97 -9.29 -0.28 8.31
CA LEU A 97 -8.33 0.08 9.34
C LEU A 97 -7.83 1.50 9.07
N GLN A 98 -7.99 2.42 10.03
CA GLN A 98 -7.37 3.73 9.99
C GLN A 98 -6.17 3.76 10.92
N VAL A 99 -5.03 4.23 10.42
CA VAL A 99 -3.80 4.44 11.20
C VAL A 99 -3.23 5.80 10.82
N GLY A 100 -3.41 6.78 11.71
CA GLY A 100 -3.11 8.18 11.41
C GLY A 100 -3.83 8.63 10.12
N PRO A 101 -3.11 9.20 9.13
CA PRO A 101 -3.72 9.66 7.89
C PRO A 101 -4.00 8.54 6.88
N LEU A 102 -3.67 7.28 7.18
CA LEU A 102 -3.76 6.17 6.24
C LEU A 102 -5.05 5.38 6.48
N VAL A 103 -5.84 5.16 5.42
CA VAL A 103 -7.04 4.33 5.45
C VAL A 103 -6.84 3.10 4.59
N PHE A 104 -6.78 1.95 5.25
CA PHE A 104 -6.62 0.64 4.64
C PHE A 104 -7.95 -0.10 4.59
N ALA A 105 -8.10 -0.99 3.61
CA ALA A 105 -9.16 -1.96 3.60
C ALA A 105 -8.66 -3.33 3.15
N ARG A 106 -9.35 -4.36 3.62
CA ARG A 106 -9.04 -5.76 3.29
C ARG A 106 -10.13 -6.35 2.41
N PHE A 107 -9.76 -6.93 1.27
CA PHE A 107 -10.72 -7.61 0.39
C PHE A 107 -10.86 -9.11 0.71
N ALA A 108 -11.08 -9.43 1.98
CA ALA A 108 -11.29 -10.78 2.49
C ALA A 108 -11.99 -10.73 3.84
N THR A 109 -12.79 -11.76 4.15
CA THR A 109 -13.48 -11.91 5.45
C THR A 109 -12.96 -13.07 6.28
N ASP A 110 -12.35 -14.08 5.66
CA ASP A 110 -11.64 -15.16 6.35
C ASP A 110 -10.20 -14.74 6.71
N PRO A 111 -9.42 -15.50 7.50
CA PRO A 111 -8.06 -15.09 7.91
C PRO A 111 -6.98 -15.12 6.82
N VAL A 112 -7.22 -15.74 5.65
CA VAL A 112 -6.19 -15.92 4.61
C VAL A 112 -5.78 -14.57 4.03
N GLY A 113 -4.48 -14.28 4.01
CA GLY A 113 -3.94 -13.01 3.50
C GLY A 113 -4.12 -11.81 4.43
N ASP A 114 -4.43 -12.02 5.72
CA ASP A 114 -4.34 -10.95 6.73
C ASP A 114 -2.88 -10.62 7.10
N CYS A 115 -2.05 -11.66 7.17
CA CYS A 115 -0.63 -11.60 7.53
C CYS A 115 -0.34 -10.85 8.84
N ASP A 116 -1.29 -10.87 9.79
CA ASP A 116 -1.29 -10.09 11.04
C ASP A 116 -1.03 -8.58 10.84
N PHE A 117 -1.28 -8.05 9.64
CA PHE A 117 -0.91 -6.68 9.25
C PHE A 117 -1.43 -5.64 10.23
N SER A 118 -2.71 -5.75 10.62
CA SER A 118 -3.35 -4.76 11.48
C SER A 118 -2.68 -4.63 12.86
N VAL A 119 -2.29 -5.76 13.46
CA VAL A 119 -1.65 -5.80 14.79
C VAL A 119 -0.19 -5.39 14.69
N ASP A 120 0.55 -5.95 13.73
CA ASP A 120 1.97 -5.66 13.55
C ASP A 120 2.19 -4.19 13.18
N PHE A 121 1.42 -3.67 12.24
CA PHE A 121 1.56 -2.29 11.77
C PHE A 121 1.21 -1.29 12.88
N ALA A 122 0.17 -1.54 13.67
CA ALA A 122 -0.15 -0.73 14.85
C ALA A 122 1.01 -0.68 15.85
N GLY A 123 1.69 -1.80 16.10
CA GLY A 123 2.88 -1.84 16.96
C GLY A 123 4.07 -1.07 16.38
N LEU A 124 4.31 -1.19 15.07
CA LEU A 124 5.41 -0.52 14.36
C LEU A 124 5.30 1.02 14.41
N VAL A 125 4.06 1.54 14.32
CA VAL A 125 3.76 2.97 14.23
C VAL A 125 3.30 3.60 15.54
N ALA A 126 3.13 2.81 16.61
CA ALA A 126 2.74 3.30 17.92
C ALA A 126 3.67 4.43 18.42
N ASP A 127 3.07 5.55 18.82
CA ASP A 127 3.71 6.78 19.30
C ASP A 127 4.67 7.43 18.30
N ARG A 128 4.43 7.24 17.00
CA ARG A 128 5.26 7.79 15.93
C ARG A 128 4.45 8.70 15.00
N GLU A 129 5.15 9.65 14.41
CA GLU A 129 4.58 10.51 13.38
C GLU A 129 4.54 9.77 12.04
N ILE A 130 3.43 9.90 11.32
CA ILE A 130 3.23 9.34 9.98
C ILE A 130 3.07 10.50 9.00
N ARG A 131 3.94 10.56 7.98
CA ARG A 131 3.87 11.56 6.89
C ARG A 131 3.75 10.87 5.54
N VAL A 132 2.70 11.18 4.79
CA VAL A 132 2.58 10.76 3.39
C VAL A 132 3.56 11.60 2.57
N ALA A 133 4.54 10.94 1.95
CA ALA A 133 5.64 11.58 1.26
C ALA A 133 5.52 11.52 -0.26
N VAL A 134 5.01 10.41 -0.81
CA VAL A 134 4.91 10.21 -2.25
C VAL A 134 3.47 9.86 -2.62
N HIS A 135 3.00 10.46 -3.71
CA HIS A 135 1.80 10.04 -4.44
C HIS A 135 2.13 10.10 -5.93
N ALA A 136 2.11 8.95 -6.60
CA ALA A 136 2.33 8.82 -8.04
C ALA A 136 1.32 7.84 -8.65
N VAL A 137 1.11 7.93 -9.97
CA VAL A 137 0.33 6.96 -10.73
C VAL A 137 1.20 6.39 -11.83
N VAL A 138 1.25 5.06 -11.92
CA VAL A 138 2.04 4.33 -12.92
C VAL A 138 1.17 3.32 -13.67
N ASP A 139 1.56 2.98 -14.90
CA ASP A 139 0.89 1.95 -15.69
C ASP A 139 1.71 0.66 -15.68
N MET A 140 1.63 -0.10 -14.59
CA MET A 140 2.31 -1.38 -14.43
C MET A 140 1.52 -2.34 -13.54
N PRO A 141 1.83 -3.65 -13.52
CA PRO A 141 1.23 -4.56 -12.54
C PRO A 141 1.63 -4.19 -11.11
N VAL A 142 0.66 -4.16 -10.20
CA VAL A 142 0.80 -3.62 -8.84
C VAL A 142 1.93 -4.26 -8.04
N GLU A 143 2.13 -5.57 -8.24
CA GLU A 143 3.09 -6.39 -7.51
C GLU A 143 4.54 -5.94 -7.71
N PHE A 144 4.88 -5.36 -8.86
CA PHE A 144 6.25 -4.90 -9.15
C PHE A 144 6.68 -3.76 -8.23
N VAL A 145 5.74 -2.93 -7.77
CA VAL A 145 6.06 -1.80 -6.88
C VAL A 145 6.56 -2.30 -5.53
N VAL A 146 5.93 -3.35 -5.00
CA VAL A 146 6.27 -3.96 -3.70
C VAL A 146 7.45 -4.92 -3.83
N GLU A 147 7.54 -5.63 -4.95
CA GLU A 147 8.64 -6.54 -5.28
C GLU A 147 10.01 -5.86 -5.23
N ASN A 148 10.11 -4.58 -5.60
CA ASN A 148 11.39 -3.86 -5.57
C ASN A 148 12.09 -3.98 -4.20
N ALA A 149 11.36 -4.05 -3.08
CA ALA A 149 11.98 -4.22 -1.77
C ALA A 149 12.72 -5.57 -1.60
N PHE A 150 12.44 -6.56 -2.45
CA PHE A 150 13.00 -7.91 -2.47
C PHE A 150 13.97 -8.16 -3.63
N ASP A 151 14.08 -7.22 -4.57
CA ASP A 151 15.10 -7.22 -5.62
C ASP A 151 16.38 -6.56 -5.07
N SER A 152 17.40 -7.36 -4.79
CA SER A 152 18.62 -6.83 -4.17
C SER A 152 19.52 -6.09 -5.17
N ASP A 153 19.53 -6.50 -6.43
CA ASP A 153 20.45 -5.96 -7.44
C ASP A 153 20.02 -4.56 -7.90
N HIS A 154 18.70 -4.28 -7.92
CA HIS A 154 18.21 -2.96 -8.30
C HIS A 154 18.72 -1.84 -7.37
N PHE A 155 18.96 -2.12 -6.08
CA PHE A 155 19.45 -1.09 -5.15
C PHE A 155 20.79 -0.50 -5.60
N SER A 156 21.68 -1.35 -6.13
CA SER A 156 22.96 -0.88 -6.66
C SER A 156 22.79 -0.24 -8.03
N ALA A 157 22.00 -0.85 -8.92
CA ALA A 157 21.84 -0.39 -10.30
C ALA A 157 21.04 0.91 -10.44
N VAL A 158 19.92 1.03 -9.72
CA VAL A 158 18.96 2.13 -9.82
C VAL A 158 19.26 3.22 -8.79
N HIS A 159 19.44 2.84 -7.52
CA HIS A 159 19.63 3.79 -6.42
C HIS A 159 21.10 4.09 -6.11
N GLN A 160 22.04 3.47 -6.84
CA GLN A 160 23.48 3.69 -6.68
C GLN A 160 23.97 3.41 -5.26
N VAL A 161 23.36 2.43 -4.58
CA VAL A 161 23.80 1.98 -3.26
C VAL A 161 25.21 1.39 -3.37
N PRO A 162 26.23 1.93 -2.67
CA PRO A 162 27.63 1.55 -2.91
C PRO A 162 27.98 0.11 -2.56
N GLY A 163 27.22 -0.52 -1.67
CA GLY A 163 27.40 -1.93 -1.35
C GLY A 163 26.29 -2.47 -0.47
N LEU A 164 26.04 -3.76 -0.63
CA LEU A 164 25.05 -4.52 0.13
C LEU A 164 25.76 -5.65 0.87
N GLY A 165 25.35 -5.89 2.12
CA GLY A 165 25.60 -7.13 2.82
C GLY A 165 24.74 -8.27 2.26
N PRO A 166 24.95 -9.51 2.72
CA PRO A 166 24.09 -10.63 2.33
C PRO A 166 22.63 -10.35 2.69
N MET A 167 21.75 -10.45 1.71
CA MET A 167 20.30 -10.33 1.91
C MET A 167 19.69 -11.70 2.18
N THR A 168 18.86 -11.79 3.20
CA THR A 168 18.17 -13.02 3.59
C THR A 168 16.68 -12.82 3.59
N THR A 169 15.97 -13.63 2.80
CA THR A 169 14.51 -13.64 2.73
C THR A 169 13.94 -14.79 3.57
N THR A 170 12.91 -14.51 4.37
CA THR A 170 12.31 -15.43 5.34
C THR A 170 10.79 -15.26 5.38
N ALA A 171 10.05 -16.36 5.30
CA ALA A 171 8.62 -16.37 5.58
C ALA A 171 8.39 -16.35 7.10
N LEU A 172 7.50 -15.47 7.56
CA LEU A 172 7.17 -15.33 8.98
C LEU A 172 5.99 -16.23 9.36
N PRO A 173 5.83 -16.60 10.65
CA PRO A 173 4.69 -17.38 11.12
C PRO A 173 3.32 -16.73 10.87
N SER A 174 3.27 -15.39 10.78
CA SER A 174 2.07 -14.64 10.42
C SER A 174 1.66 -14.84 8.96
N GLY A 175 2.55 -15.38 8.12
CA GLY A 175 2.38 -15.49 6.67
C GLY A 175 3.00 -14.31 5.90
N ALA A 176 3.46 -13.26 6.58
CA ALA A 176 4.22 -12.17 5.94
C ALA A 176 5.59 -12.65 5.41
N LEU A 177 6.12 -11.95 4.42
CA LEU A 177 7.46 -12.20 3.87
C LEU A 177 8.42 -11.10 4.27
N ARG A 178 9.59 -11.46 4.80
CA ARG A 178 10.62 -10.50 5.22
C ARG A 178 11.91 -10.71 4.46
N ILE A 179 12.55 -9.63 4.03
CA ILE A 179 13.95 -9.61 3.59
C ILE A 179 14.74 -8.70 4.52
N SER A 180 15.95 -9.11 4.87
CA SER A 180 16.83 -8.35 5.77
C SER A 180 18.29 -8.44 5.36
N GLY A 181 19.05 -7.39 5.67
CA GLY A 181 20.48 -7.30 5.43
C GLY A 181 21.01 -5.92 5.82
N ASP A 182 22.22 -5.61 5.35
CA ASP A 182 22.89 -4.34 5.67
C ASP A 182 23.19 -3.56 4.39
N PHE A 183 22.93 -2.25 4.39
CA PHE A 183 23.40 -1.35 3.34
C PHE A 183 24.70 -0.69 3.80
N ARG A 184 25.69 -0.66 2.92
CA ARG A 184 26.98 0.01 3.15
C ARG A 184 27.00 1.34 2.41
N THR A 185 26.95 2.43 3.17
CA THR A 185 26.88 3.80 2.67
C THR A 185 28.08 4.63 3.13
N MET A 186 28.30 5.78 2.49
CA MET A 186 29.37 6.72 2.84
C MET A 186 29.00 7.52 4.09
N ALA A 187 27.75 7.98 4.15
CA ALA A 187 27.18 8.72 5.27
C ALA A 187 25.79 8.17 5.60
N ASP A 188 24.90 9.03 6.10
CA ASP A 188 23.49 8.69 6.27
C ASP A 188 22.85 8.28 4.95
N PRO A 189 22.11 7.16 4.90
CA PRO A 189 21.58 6.67 3.63
C PRO A 189 20.71 7.70 2.89
N TRP A 190 20.00 8.55 3.62
CA TRP A 190 19.17 9.61 3.05
C TRP A 190 19.97 10.84 2.64
N TYR A 191 21.10 11.09 3.30
CA TYR A 191 22.06 12.09 2.84
C TYR A 191 22.71 11.65 1.52
N ASP A 192 23.16 10.40 1.44
CA ASP A 192 23.86 9.87 0.28
C ASP A 192 22.97 9.85 -0.97
N MET A 193 21.70 9.43 -0.87
CA MET A 193 20.78 9.50 -2.02
C MET A 193 20.57 10.93 -2.52
N ARG A 194 20.37 11.90 -1.62
CA ARG A 194 20.21 13.31 -2.00
C ARG A 194 21.47 13.88 -2.61
N TYR A 195 22.62 13.53 -2.03
CA TYR A 195 23.92 13.98 -2.49
C TYR A 195 24.29 13.39 -3.85
N ALA A 196 24.03 12.10 -4.08
CA ALA A 196 24.20 11.44 -5.37
C ALA A 196 23.29 12.04 -6.45
N ALA A 197 22.02 12.30 -6.12
CA ALA A 197 21.10 12.99 -7.04
C ALA A 197 21.60 14.39 -7.42
N ALA A 198 22.09 15.17 -6.46
CA ALA A 198 22.66 16.49 -6.71
C ALA A 198 24.00 16.46 -7.47
N LEU A 199 24.82 15.41 -7.28
CA LEU A 199 26.08 15.24 -8.00
C LEU A 199 25.88 14.78 -9.44
N ASN A 200 24.85 13.99 -9.76
CA ASN A 200 24.56 13.60 -11.14
C ASN A 200 24.38 14.80 -12.09
N ASP A 201 24.00 15.96 -11.57
CA ASP A 201 23.91 17.21 -12.33
C ASP A 201 25.29 17.84 -12.64
N PHE A 202 26.37 17.44 -11.97
CA PHE A 202 27.67 18.15 -12.01
C PHE A 202 28.95 17.29 -12.06
N VAL A 203 29.01 16.06 -11.52
CA VAL A 203 30.21 15.19 -11.47
C VAL A 203 29.83 13.70 -11.38
N SER A 204 30.41 12.84 -12.24
CA SER A 204 30.05 11.40 -12.36
C SER A 204 30.88 10.40 -11.54
N ASP A 205 31.93 10.83 -10.82
CA ASP A 205 32.89 9.90 -10.21
C ASP A 205 33.34 10.40 -8.81
N TYR A 206 32.58 10.08 -7.76
CA TYR A 206 33.03 10.28 -6.37
C TYR A 206 33.39 8.94 -5.74
N ARG A 207 34.69 8.71 -5.54
CA ARG A 207 35.26 7.46 -4.99
C ARG A 207 35.64 7.62 -3.52
N GLY A 208 34.68 7.45 -2.63
CA GLY A 208 34.93 7.25 -1.20
C GLY A 208 34.77 5.77 -0.82
N THR A 209 35.39 5.34 0.28
CA THR A 209 35.18 3.99 0.83
C THR A 209 33.95 4.00 1.74
N PRO A 210 32.90 3.18 1.50
CA PRO A 210 31.72 3.13 2.36
C PRO A 210 32.11 2.65 3.77
N THR A 211 31.83 3.46 4.80
CA THR A 211 32.20 3.15 6.19
C THR A 211 31.01 2.95 7.11
N ARG A 212 29.79 3.37 6.71
CA ARG A 212 28.58 3.22 7.53
C ARG A 212 27.81 1.98 7.11
N SER A 213 27.35 1.20 8.10
CA SER A 213 26.49 0.02 7.88
C SER A 213 25.12 0.31 8.49
N SER A 214 24.09 0.39 7.66
CA SER A 214 22.72 0.63 8.10
C SER A 214 21.89 -0.63 7.91
N GLY A 215 21.16 -1.03 8.96
CA GLY A 215 20.28 -2.18 8.88
C GLY A 215 19.10 -1.90 7.96
N PHE A 216 18.78 -2.88 7.13
CA PHE A 216 17.63 -2.88 6.23
C PHE A 216 16.77 -4.09 6.55
N GLU A 217 15.48 -3.86 6.78
CA GLU A 217 14.49 -4.90 6.92
C GLU A 217 13.21 -4.48 6.20
N ALA A 218 12.81 -5.22 5.17
CA ALA A 218 11.53 -5.01 4.49
C ALA A 218 10.60 -6.20 4.76
N THR A 219 9.39 -5.91 5.24
CA THR A 219 8.34 -6.89 5.50
C THR A 219 7.13 -6.59 4.62
N ALA A 220 6.81 -7.49 3.69
CA ALA A 220 5.59 -7.47 2.90
C ALA A 220 4.48 -8.20 3.64
N TYR A 221 3.36 -7.50 3.81
CA TYR A 221 2.15 -8.01 4.47
C TYR A 221 1.05 -8.37 3.46
N SER A 222 1.17 -7.85 2.24
CA SER A 222 0.22 -8.02 1.14
C SER A 222 1.01 -7.84 -0.17
N PRO A 223 0.53 -8.35 -1.32
CA PRO A 223 1.10 -8.02 -2.63
C PRO A 223 1.19 -6.51 -2.92
N THR A 224 0.52 -5.69 -2.12
CA THR A 224 0.36 -4.25 -2.30
C THR A 224 0.90 -3.40 -1.15
N ILE A 225 1.49 -4.01 -0.12
CA ILE A 225 2.01 -3.30 1.07
C ILE A 225 3.33 -3.92 1.54
N VAL A 226 4.38 -3.10 1.57
CA VAL A 226 5.65 -3.40 2.25
C VAL A 226 6.01 -2.29 3.22
N SER A 227 6.46 -2.67 4.41
CA SER A 227 7.09 -1.77 5.37
C SER A 227 8.60 -2.02 5.40
N THR A 228 9.39 -0.98 5.24
CA THR A 228 10.85 -1.05 5.21
C THR A 228 11.41 -0.24 6.37
N ALA A 229 12.02 -0.93 7.33
CA ALA A 229 12.82 -0.34 8.38
C ALA A 229 14.24 -0.11 7.87
N PHE A 230 14.73 1.13 7.93
CA PHE A 230 16.04 1.46 7.37
C PHE A 230 16.82 2.46 8.22
N GLY A 231 17.98 2.03 8.70
CA GLY A 231 18.88 2.87 9.51
C GLY A 231 19.53 2.11 10.66
N GLU A 232 19.88 2.83 11.72
CA GLU A 232 20.56 2.30 12.90
C GLU A 232 19.64 2.34 14.13
N GLY A 233 19.93 1.50 15.12
CA GLY A 233 19.23 1.47 16.39
C GLY A 233 18.00 0.54 16.41
N PRO A 234 17.31 0.46 17.56
CA PRO A 234 16.27 -0.55 17.78
C PRO A 234 14.92 -0.22 17.13
N ARG A 235 14.67 1.04 16.75
CA ARG A 235 13.44 1.49 16.08
C ARG A 235 13.79 2.51 14.99
N PRO A 236 14.45 2.10 13.90
CA PRO A 236 14.78 3.02 12.82
C PRO A 236 13.50 3.54 12.14
N PRO A 237 13.57 4.65 11.40
CA PRO A 237 12.48 5.11 10.54
C PRO A 237 11.92 4.01 9.65
N LEU A 238 10.61 4.06 9.39
CA LEU A 238 9.94 3.17 8.45
C LEU A 238 9.56 3.92 7.19
N ILE A 239 9.64 3.21 6.06
CA ILE A 239 9.16 3.61 4.76
C ILE A 239 8.13 2.58 4.36
N VAL A 240 6.88 2.99 4.27
CA VAL A 240 5.76 2.12 3.95
C VAL A 240 5.40 2.40 2.50
N THR A 241 5.71 1.47 1.61
CA THR A 241 5.38 1.57 0.19
C THR A 241 4.11 0.78 -0.08
N MET A 242 3.12 1.47 -0.64
CA MET A 242 1.79 0.94 -0.89
C MET A 242 1.41 1.18 -2.34
N ALA A 243 0.83 0.17 -2.98
CA ALA A 243 0.47 0.22 -4.39
C ALA A 243 -0.96 -0.29 -4.58
N THR A 244 -1.84 0.53 -5.14
CA THR A 244 -3.26 0.20 -5.28
C THR A 244 -3.67 0.30 -6.74
N PRO A 245 -4.14 -0.80 -7.39
CA PRO A 245 -4.57 -0.74 -8.77
C PRO A 245 -5.91 -0.01 -8.86
N THR A 246 -6.05 0.89 -9.81
CA THR A 246 -7.28 1.63 -10.11
C THR A 246 -7.51 1.67 -11.62
N SER A 247 -8.66 2.19 -12.03
CA SER A 247 -8.98 2.48 -13.42
C SER A 247 -8.05 3.52 -14.08
N GLU A 248 -7.38 4.37 -13.30
CA GLU A 248 -6.43 5.39 -13.79
C GLU A 248 -4.98 4.86 -13.88
N GLY A 249 -4.72 3.67 -13.33
CA GLY A 249 -3.39 3.09 -13.16
C GLY A 249 -3.16 2.62 -11.72
N VAL A 250 -1.93 2.22 -11.40
CA VAL A 250 -1.54 1.87 -10.03
C VAL A 250 -1.14 3.15 -9.29
N HIS A 251 -1.89 3.46 -8.23
CA HIS A 251 -1.55 4.53 -7.29
C HIS A 251 -0.47 4.04 -6.34
N ILE A 252 0.71 4.64 -6.45
CA ILE A 252 1.82 4.44 -5.51
C ILE A 252 1.71 5.52 -4.44
N ARG A 253 1.67 5.09 -3.18
CA ARG A 253 1.77 5.97 -2.02
C ARG A 253 2.90 5.49 -1.12
N VAL A 254 3.76 6.42 -0.69
CA VAL A 254 4.81 6.13 0.29
C VAL A 254 4.60 6.97 1.52
N ALA A 255 4.49 6.33 2.68
CA ALA A 255 4.43 7.00 3.97
C ALA A 255 5.73 6.78 4.75
N ILE A 256 6.18 7.83 5.43
CA ILE A 256 7.35 7.78 6.31
C ILE A 256 6.89 7.81 7.75
N VAL A 257 7.42 6.90 8.57
CA VAL A 257 7.10 6.80 9.99
C VAL A 257 8.35 6.97 10.83
N GLY A 258 8.30 7.86 11.83
CA GLY A 258 9.47 8.16 12.67
C GLY A 258 9.13 8.73 14.03
N GLY A 259 10.08 8.66 14.94
CA GLY A 259 10.03 9.36 16.22
C GLY A 259 10.41 10.84 16.07
N ALA A 260 10.26 11.60 17.16
CA ALA A 260 10.45 13.05 17.18
C ALA A 260 11.87 13.54 16.78
N HIS A 261 12.87 12.66 16.80
CA HIS A 261 14.25 12.99 16.44
C HIS A 261 14.65 12.48 15.05
N ASP A 262 13.78 11.73 14.38
CA ASP A 262 14.06 11.23 13.04
C ASP A 262 13.94 12.36 12.01
N PRO A 263 14.83 12.42 11.01
CA PRO A 263 14.83 13.50 10.02
C PRO A 263 13.77 13.26 8.92
N LEU A 264 12.49 13.19 9.29
CA LEU A 264 11.41 12.73 8.41
C LEU A 264 11.30 13.50 7.08
N ASP A 265 11.55 14.80 7.08
CA ASP A 265 11.53 15.59 5.84
C ASP A 265 12.67 15.18 4.88
N SER A 266 13.84 14.86 5.42
CA SER A 266 14.96 14.38 4.62
C SER A 266 14.69 13.00 4.04
N ILE A 267 14.07 12.12 4.83
CA ILE A 267 13.66 10.78 4.41
C ILE A 267 12.59 10.87 3.32
N ALA A 268 11.59 11.74 3.50
CA ALA A 268 10.54 11.97 2.51
C ALA A 268 11.10 12.47 1.17
N VAL A 269 12.09 13.37 1.18
CA VAL A 269 12.80 13.79 -0.04
C VAL A 269 13.54 12.62 -0.68
N GLY A 270 14.24 11.80 0.11
CA GLY A 270 14.91 10.60 -0.40
C GLY A 270 13.94 9.60 -1.04
N ALA A 271 12.79 9.35 -0.41
CA ALA A 271 11.76 8.46 -0.94
C ALA A 271 11.19 8.97 -2.28
N LYS A 272 10.98 10.28 -2.42
CA LYS A 272 10.57 10.89 -3.70
C LYS A 272 11.59 10.66 -4.81
N ILE A 273 12.89 10.80 -4.50
CA ILE A 273 13.97 10.56 -5.46
C ILE A 273 14.00 9.08 -5.86
N ALA A 274 13.98 8.17 -4.89
CA ALA A 274 14.01 6.73 -5.15
C ALA A 274 12.84 6.29 -6.03
N ILE A 275 11.60 6.64 -5.66
CA ILE A 275 10.42 6.30 -6.48
C ILE A 275 10.49 6.92 -7.87
N ALA A 276 11.03 8.14 -8.02
CA ALA A 276 11.19 8.74 -9.35
C ALA A 276 12.18 7.96 -10.23
N GLN A 277 13.25 7.41 -9.64
CA GLN A 277 14.20 6.54 -10.35
C GLN A 277 13.54 5.21 -10.75
N ASP A 278 12.76 4.61 -9.85
CA ASP A 278 12.00 3.38 -10.14
C ASP A 278 10.99 3.58 -11.27
N ILE A 279 10.21 4.68 -11.21
CA ILE A 279 9.25 5.03 -12.26
C ILE A 279 9.92 5.16 -13.62
N ALA A 280 11.15 5.71 -13.67
CA ALA A 280 11.90 5.82 -14.91
C ALA A 280 12.22 4.44 -15.52
N VAL A 281 12.45 3.41 -14.70
CA VAL A 281 12.64 2.03 -15.15
C VAL A 281 11.30 1.40 -15.51
N TRP A 282 10.32 1.43 -14.60
CA TRP A 282 9.02 0.79 -14.76
C TRP A 282 8.26 1.24 -16.01
N LYS A 283 8.38 2.50 -16.41
CA LYS A 283 7.77 3.04 -17.63
C LYS A 283 8.20 2.30 -18.91
N HIS A 284 9.33 1.62 -18.87
CA HIS A 284 9.95 0.95 -20.01
C HIS A 284 10.12 -0.56 -19.81
N ILE A 285 9.52 -1.13 -18.76
CA ILE A 285 9.44 -2.58 -18.56
C ILE A 285 8.31 -3.17 -19.41
N ASP A 286 8.58 -4.30 -20.05
CA ASP A 286 7.56 -5.19 -20.60
C ASP A 286 7.18 -6.22 -19.52
N PRO A 287 5.99 -6.11 -18.89
CA PRO A 287 5.58 -7.00 -17.81
C PRO A 287 5.31 -8.43 -18.28
N ASP A 288 5.11 -8.65 -19.59
CA ASP A 288 4.82 -9.96 -20.17
C ASP A 288 6.09 -10.66 -20.70
N ALA A 289 7.25 -10.01 -20.59
CA ALA A 289 8.52 -10.59 -21.03
C ALA A 289 8.85 -11.86 -20.24
N PRO A 290 9.39 -12.91 -20.90
CA PRO A 290 9.82 -14.11 -20.20
C PRO A 290 11.05 -13.82 -19.34
N TRP A 291 11.03 -14.27 -18.08
CA TRP A 291 12.12 -14.05 -17.14
C TRP A 291 13.16 -15.18 -17.20
N GLN A 292 14.43 -14.81 -17.07
CA GLN A 292 15.56 -15.74 -16.87
C GLN A 292 16.19 -15.38 -15.53
N LEU A 293 15.69 -16.01 -14.47
CA LEU A 293 16.13 -15.74 -13.11
C LEU A 293 17.31 -16.64 -12.72
N ASP A 294 18.19 -16.11 -11.88
CA ASP A 294 19.28 -16.87 -11.27
C ASP A 294 19.25 -16.82 -9.72
N ASP A 295 20.34 -17.22 -9.07
CA ASP A 295 20.41 -17.32 -7.61
C ASP A 295 20.36 -15.94 -6.92
N LEU A 296 20.71 -14.84 -7.61
CA LEU A 296 20.63 -13.48 -7.08
C LEU A 296 19.17 -13.00 -6.98
N ASP A 297 18.27 -13.56 -7.79
CA ASP A 297 16.83 -13.28 -7.80
C ASP A 297 16.06 -14.03 -6.72
N ALA A 298 16.73 -14.67 -5.75
CA ALA A 298 16.06 -15.48 -4.73
C ALA A 298 15.00 -14.70 -3.94
N GLY A 299 15.21 -13.40 -3.69
CA GLY A 299 14.23 -12.52 -3.05
C GLY A 299 12.98 -12.30 -3.91
N VAL A 300 13.17 -12.01 -5.19
CA VAL A 300 12.10 -11.85 -6.20
C VAL A 300 11.28 -13.15 -6.33
N ILE A 301 11.95 -14.30 -6.44
CA ILE A 301 11.31 -15.61 -6.50
C ILE A 301 10.47 -15.87 -5.25
N ALA A 302 11.01 -15.55 -4.07
CA ALA A 302 10.28 -15.70 -2.81
C ALA A 302 9.06 -14.77 -2.73
N PHE A 303 9.18 -13.52 -3.19
CA PHE A 303 8.08 -12.57 -3.24
C PHE A 303 6.95 -13.05 -4.18
N ARG A 304 7.28 -13.54 -5.38
CA ARG A 304 6.26 -14.07 -6.31
C ARG A 304 5.55 -15.31 -5.76
N ARG A 305 6.24 -16.16 -5.01
CA ARG A 305 5.59 -17.28 -4.28
C ARG A 305 4.66 -16.77 -3.19
N PHE A 306 5.12 -15.79 -2.40
CA PHE A 306 4.29 -15.14 -1.39
C PHE A 306 3.01 -14.55 -2.01
N VAL A 307 3.09 -13.85 -3.15
CA VAL A 307 1.91 -13.33 -3.86
C VAL A 307 0.97 -14.46 -4.31
N ALA A 308 1.51 -15.57 -4.81
CA ALA A 308 0.71 -16.70 -5.28
C ALA A 308 -0.09 -17.40 -4.16
N ASP A 309 0.29 -17.21 -2.89
CA ASP A 309 -0.45 -17.71 -1.73
C ASP A 309 -1.70 -16.87 -1.39
N PHE A 310 -1.87 -15.69 -2.01
CA PHE A 310 -3.08 -14.89 -1.88
C PHE A 310 -4.13 -15.35 -2.91
N PRO A 311 -5.32 -15.81 -2.47
CA PRO A 311 -6.38 -16.13 -3.41
C PRO A 311 -6.94 -14.86 -4.05
N PRO A 312 -7.65 -14.96 -5.19
CA PRO A 312 -8.38 -13.82 -5.75
C PRO A 312 -9.38 -13.27 -4.73
N ALA A 313 -9.49 -11.95 -4.65
CA ALA A 313 -10.46 -11.27 -3.80
C ALA A 313 -11.89 -11.70 -4.18
N ALA A 314 -12.71 -11.99 -3.15
CA ALA A 314 -14.08 -12.39 -3.37
C ALA A 314 -14.87 -11.30 -4.13
N SER A 315 -15.68 -11.74 -5.09
CA SER A 315 -16.66 -10.87 -5.75
C SER A 315 -17.69 -10.37 -4.73
N PRO A 316 -18.28 -9.16 -4.92
CA PRO A 316 -19.36 -8.67 -4.08
C PRO A 316 -20.45 -9.72 -3.89
N ALA A 317 -20.86 -9.96 -2.64
CA ALA A 317 -22.00 -10.83 -2.40
C ALA A 317 -23.26 -10.18 -3.00
N PRO A 318 -24.05 -10.91 -3.82
CA PRO A 318 -25.32 -10.38 -4.27
C PRO A 318 -26.23 -10.18 -3.05
N ALA A 319 -26.82 -8.98 -2.92
CA ALA A 319 -27.84 -8.75 -1.91
C ALA A 319 -28.99 -9.77 -2.10
N PRO A 320 -29.57 -10.32 -1.02
CA PRO A 320 -30.69 -11.24 -1.14
C PRO A 320 -31.80 -10.58 -1.94
N SER A 321 -32.33 -11.28 -2.95
CA SER A 321 -33.51 -10.84 -3.67
C SER A 321 -34.66 -10.77 -2.68
N GLY A 322 -34.98 -9.57 -2.19
CA GLY A 322 -36.14 -9.37 -1.32
C GLY A 322 -37.38 -9.83 -2.07
N ALA A 323 -38.01 -10.91 -1.59
CA ALA A 323 -39.38 -11.21 -1.96
C ALA A 323 -40.22 -9.98 -1.58
N SER A 324 -40.91 -9.41 -2.56
CA SER A 324 -41.87 -8.34 -2.34
C SER A 324 -42.90 -8.80 -1.31
N ALA A 325 -42.96 -8.11 -0.17
CA ALA A 325 -44.17 -8.06 0.66
C ALA A 325 -45.01 -6.86 0.21
#